data_AF-A0A258SL74-F1
#
_entry.id   AF-A0A258SL74-F1
#
_cell.length_a   1.000
_cell.length_b   1.000
_cell.length_c   1.000
_cell.angle_alpha   90.00
_cell.angle_beta   90.00
_cell.angle_gamma   90.00
#
_symmetry.space_group_name_H-M   'P 1'
#
loop_
_entity.id
_entity.type
_entity.pdbx_description
1 polymer ?
#
loop_
_entity_poly.entity_id
_entity_poly.type
_entity_poly.pdbx_seq_one_letter_code
_entity_poly.pdbx_strand_id
1 'polypeptide(L)'
;MLAGRGAHAQGEFSLWLQHLRTEAMLSGISDETALEAVNHIQFLPDVIALDRSQPEFISPFLEYYQKRVNAQKLQNGQQLLAEHAQMLNQIEAQYGVSKFALIAFWGMETQYGRNQGKLDVLSSLATLAYEGRRTDFFRGQLLDAMRMIDNRHVTIDALKGSWAGAYGNMQFMPTTFMLYAVDGDSDGNIDVANSLVAREF
;
A
#
# COMPACT_ATOMS: atom_id res chain seq x y z
N MET A 1 2.64 -38.55 -2.88
CA MET A 1 3.69 -37.66 -3.39
C MET A 1 3.36 -36.16 -3.29
N LEU A 2 2.32 -35.73 -2.56
CA LEU A 2 1.97 -34.30 -2.43
C LEU A 2 2.80 -33.55 -1.37
N ALA A 3 3.27 -34.25 -0.33
CA ALA A 3 4.10 -33.65 0.73
C ALA A 3 5.49 -33.18 0.25
N GLY A 4 6.04 -33.80 -0.80
CA GLY A 4 7.37 -33.47 -1.31
C GLY A 4 7.44 -32.17 -2.12
N ARG A 5 6.36 -31.77 -2.79
CA ARG A 5 6.31 -30.50 -3.57
C ARG A 5 6.12 -29.27 -2.67
N GLY A 6 5.31 -29.38 -1.62
CA GLY A 6 5.08 -28.27 -0.68
C GLY A 6 6.32 -27.91 0.14
N ALA A 7 7.07 -28.92 0.62
CA ALA A 7 8.32 -28.70 1.34
C ALA A 7 9.43 -28.13 0.45
N HIS A 8 9.50 -28.54 -0.83
CA HIS A 8 10.45 -28.01 -1.80
C HIS A 8 10.17 -26.54 -2.14
N ALA A 9 8.91 -26.19 -2.39
CA ALA A 9 8.50 -24.82 -2.67
C ALA A 9 8.72 -23.88 -1.48
N GLN A 10 8.50 -24.36 -0.24
CA GLN A 10 8.84 -23.62 0.97
C GLN A 10 10.36 -23.41 1.10
N GLY A 11 11.17 -24.43 0.81
CA GLY A 11 12.64 -24.32 0.80
C GLY A 11 13.16 -23.33 -0.23
N GLU A 12 12.59 -23.30 -1.44
CA GLU A 12 12.95 -22.36 -2.50
C GLU A 12 12.59 -20.91 -2.14
N PHE A 13 11.41 -20.69 -1.55
CA PHE A 13 11.01 -19.36 -1.08
C PHE A 13 11.91 -18.87 0.07
N SER A 14 12.24 -19.73 1.04
CA SER A 14 13.17 -19.37 2.11
C SER A 14 14.58 -19.04 1.61
N LEU A 15 15.07 -19.74 0.58
CA LEU A 15 16.34 -19.41 -0.07
C LEU A 15 16.25 -18.06 -0.81
N TRP A 16 15.14 -17.81 -1.49
CA TRP A 16 14.89 -16.53 -2.16
C TRP A 16 14.88 -15.36 -1.17
N LEU A 17 14.29 -15.53 0.02
CA LEU A 17 14.32 -14.54 1.09
C LEU A 17 15.74 -14.23 1.58
N GLN A 18 16.64 -15.21 1.62
CA GLN A 18 18.05 -14.95 1.98
C GLN A 18 18.76 -14.09 0.94
N HIS A 19 18.49 -14.31 -0.36
CA HIS A 19 19.00 -13.45 -1.42
C HIS A 19 18.39 -12.04 -1.34
N LEU A 20 17.09 -11.94 -1.05
CA LEU A 20 16.41 -10.66 -0.84
C LEU A 20 17.05 -9.87 0.31
N ARG A 21 17.37 -10.50 1.44
CA ARG A 21 18.07 -9.83 2.56
C ARG A 21 19.39 -9.22 2.09
N THR A 22 20.19 -9.99 1.36
CA THR A 22 21.49 -9.53 0.86
C THR A 22 21.31 -8.34 -0.09
N GLU A 23 20.34 -8.41 -1.00
CA GLU A 23 20.02 -7.30 -1.90
C GLU A 23 19.55 -6.05 -1.15
N ALA A 24 18.67 -6.21 -0.15
CA ALA A 24 18.18 -5.12 0.66
C ALA A 24 19.34 -4.38 1.35
N MET A 25 20.27 -5.13 1.95
CA MET A 25 21.47 -4.56 2.57
C MET A 25 22.36 -3.84 1.56
N LEU A 26 22.58 -4.43 0.37
CA LEU A 26 23.34 -3.78 -0.71
C LEU A 26 22.67 -2.51 -1.22
N SER A 27 21.34 -2.39 -1.06
CA SER A 27 20.56 -1.19 -1.40
C SER A 27 20.48 -0.16 -0.27
N GLY A 28 21.22 -0.36 0.81
CA GLY A 28 21.36 0.59 1.93
C GLY A 28 20.35 0.43 3.06
N ILE A 29 19.52 -0.61 3.05
CA ILE A 29 18.63 -0.94 4.19
C ILE A 29 19.45 -1.57 5.31
N SER A 30 19.18 -1.23 6.57
CA SER A 30 19.92 -1.80 7.70
C SER A 30 19.82 -3.33 7.77
N ASP A 31 20.86 -4.00 8.31
CA ASP A 31 20.82 -5.45 8.51
C ASP A 31 19.70 -5.87 9.47
N GLU A 32 19.41 -5.04 10.47
CA GLU A 32 18.34 -5.26 11.45
C GLU A 32 16.97 -5.30 10.74
N THR A 33 16.62 -4.26 9.99
CA THR A 33 15.35 -4.23 9.25
C THR A 33 15.30 -5.28 8.16
N ALA A 34 16.40 -5.55 7.45
CA ALA A 34 16.44 -6.58 6.43
C ALA A 34 16.21 -7.98 7.01
N LEU A 35 16.82 -8.28 8.17
CA LEU A 35 16.63 -9.54 8.89
C LEU A 35 15.20 -9.66 9.45
N GLU A 36 14.68 -8.60 10.07
CA GLU A 36 13.33 -8.56 10.61
C GLU A 36 12.29 -8.80 9.50
N ALA A 37 12.43 -8.10 8.37
CA ALA A 37 11.53 -8.25 7.22
C ALA A 37 11.48 -9.67 6.69
N VAL A 38 12.63 -10.31 6.44
CA VAL A 38 12.64 -11.68 5.88
C VAL A 38 12.15 -12.74 6.87
N ASN A 39 12.27 -12.49 8.18
CA ASN A 39 11.71 -13.36 9.21
C ASN A 39 10.19 -13.19 9.36
N HIS A 40 9.67 -11.99 9.07
CA HIS A 40 8.25 -11.67 9.11
C HIS A 40 7.47 -12.16 7.88
N ILE A 41 8.08 -12.04 6.70
CA ILE A 41 7.43 -12.32 5.42
C ILE A 41 6.92 -13.77 5.35
N GLN A 42 5.65 -13.89 4.96
CA GLN A 42 5.02 -15.17 4.65
C GLN A 42 4.62 -15.24 3.18
N PHE A 43 4.71 -16.42 2.58
CA PHE A 43 4.17 -16.64 1.24
C PHE A 43 2.64 -16.68 1.30
N LEU A 44 1.96 -15.91 0.44
CA LEU A 44 0.51 -15.78 0.40
C LEU A 44 -0.07 -16.31 -0.93
N PRO A 45 -0.43 -17.61 -1.04
CA PRO A 45 -0.92 -18.19 -2.29
C PRO A 45 -2.12 -17.47 -2.90
N ASP A 46 -3.01 -16.92 -2.06
CA ASP A 46 -4.20 -16.19 -2.51
C ASP A 46 -3.84 -14.90 -3.26
N VAL A 47 -2.69 -14.28 -2.95
CA VAL A 47 -2.19 -13.10 -3.68
C VAL A 47 -1.84 -13.46 -5.13
N ILE A 48 -1.31 -14.66 -5.37
CA ILE A 48 -1.05 -15.16 -6.74
C ILE A 48 -2.36 -15.42 -7.48
N ALA A 49 -3.37 -15.96 -6.80
CA ALA A 49 -4.70 -16.14 -7.39
C ALA A 49 -5.31 -14.80 -7.81
N LEU A 50 -5.18 -13.76 -6.96
CA LEU A 50 -5.62 -12.41 -7.25
C LEU A 50 -4.86 -11.77 -8.43
N ASP A 51 -3.52 -11.88 -8.47
CA ASP A 51 -2.72 -11.37 -9.60
C ASP A 51 -3.10 -12.01 -10.94
N ARG A 52 -3.41 -13.32 -10.92
CA ARG A 52 -3.82 -14.05 -12.13
C ARG A 52 -5.28 -13.79 -12.50
N SER A 53 -6.09 -13.30 -11.57
CA SER A 53 -7.47 -12.93 -11.83
C SER A 53 -7.56 -11.54 -12.45
N GLN A 54 -8.45 -11.36 -13.44
CA GLN A 54 -8.83 -10.05 -13.95
C GLN A 54 -10.34 -9.85 -13.80
N PRO A 55 -10.83 -9.45 -12.61
CA PRO A 55 -12.27 -9.34 -12.35
C PRO A 55 -12.91 -8.16 -13.08
N GLU A 56 -12.17 -7.06 -13.29
CA GLU A 56 -12.73 -5.80 -13.82
C GLU A 56 -13.02 -5.84 -15.33
N PHE A 57 -12.54 -6.84 -16.07
CA PHE A 57 -12.86 -7.00 -17.50
C PHE A 57 -14.25 -7.62 -17.76
N ILE A 58 -15.03 -7.92 -16.72
CA ILE A 58 -16.31 -8.65 -16.83
C ILE A 58 -17.54 -7.78 -16.52
N SER A 59 -17.39 -6.55 -16.03
CA SER A 59 -18.53 -5.67 -15.71
C SER A 59 -18.75 -4.58 -16.78
N PRO A 60 -20.00 -4.41 -17.28
CA PRO A 60 -20.36 -3.26 -18.10
C PRO A 60 -20.08 -1.94 -17.37
N PHE A 61 -19.68 -0.89 -18.10
CA PHE A 61 -19.35 0.42 -17.54
C PHE A 61 -20.41 0.95 -16.57
N LEU A 62 -21.69 0.81 -16.90
CA LEU A 62 -22.78 1.31 -16.05
C LEU A 62 -22.85 0.61 -14.69
N GLU A 63 -22.58 -0.70 -14.65
CA GLU A 63 -22.55 -1.47 -13.41
C GLU A 63 -21.34 -1.07 -12.55
N TYR A 64 -20.17 -0.91 -13.16
CA TYR A 64 -18.98 -0.40 -12.49
C TYR A 64 -19.23 1.01 -11.90
N TYR A 65 -19.79 1.91 -12.72
CA TYR A 65 -20.10 3.27 -12.32
C TYR A 65 -21.07 3.32 -11.14
N GLN A 66 -22.18 2.56 -11.18
CA GLN A 66 -23.18 2.55 -10.10
C GLN A 66 -22.63 2.01 -8.77
N LYS A 67 -21.69 1.05 -8.82
CA LYS A 67 -21.00 0.55 -7.62
C LYS A 67 -20.06 1.60 -7.02
N ARG A 68 -19.40 2.39 -7.85
CA ARG A 68 -18.38 3.35 -7.45
C ARG A 68 -18.93 4.74 -7.10
N VAL A 69 -19.99 5.17 -7.79
CA VAL A 69 -20.63 6.49 -7.66
C VAL A 69 -22.10 6.29 -7.25
N ASN A 70 -22.39 6.47 -5.97
CA ASN A 70 -23.72 6.31 -5.41
C ASN A 70 -24.04 7.41 -4.39
N ALA A 71 -25.32 7.57 -4.05
CA ALA A 71 -25.81 8.64 -3.18
C ALA A 71 -25.10 8.69 -1.82
N GLN A 72 -24.80 7.53 -1.22
CA GLN A 72 -24.09 7.47 0.05
C GLN A 72 -22.67 8.01 -0.06
N LYS A 73 -21.94 7.66 -1.12
CA LYS A 73 -20.58 8.16 -1.35
C LYS A 73 -20.57 9.67 -1.56
N LEU A 74 -21.55 10.19 -2.32
CA LEU A 74 -21.72 11.63 -2.54
C LEU A 74 -21.98 12.36 -1.23
N GLN A 75 -22.92 11.86 -0.41
CA GLN A 75 -23.24 12.46 0.89
C GLN A 75 -22.02 12.48 1.82
N ASN A 76 -21.32 11.35 1.96
CA ASN A 76 -20.12 11.26 2.79
C ASN A 76 -19.02 12.22 2.29
N GLY A 77 -18.83 12.30 0.97
CA GLY A 77 -17.84 13.20 0.36
C GLY A 77 -18.15 14.66 0.63
N GLN A 78 -19.43 15.07 0.53
CA GLN A 78 -19.86 16.44 0.87
C GLN A 78 -19.64 16.76 2.34
N GLN A 79 -19.92 15.81 3.24
CA GLN A 79 -19.67 15.98 4.66
C GLN A 79 -18.18 16.17 4.96
N LEU A 80 -17.33 15.27 4.45
CA LEU A 80 -15.88 15.34 4.68
C LEU A 80 -15.24 16.57 4.03
N LEU A 81 -15.74 17.00 2.87
CA LEU A 81 -15.31 18.24 2.24
C LEU A 81 -15.58 19.45 3.14
N ALA A 82 -16.72 19.49 3.83
CA ALA A 82 -17.07 20.55 4.76
C ALA A 82 -16.26 20.44 6.07
N GLU A 83 -16.12 19.24 6.61
CA GLU A 83 -15.36 18.94 7.83
C GLU A 83 -13.88 19.33 7.70
N HIS A 84 -13.28 19.05 6.55
CA HIS A 84 -11.86 19.27 6.27
C HIS A 84 -11.59 20.51 5.41
N ALA A 85 -12.55 21.43 5.33
CA ALA A 85 -12.51 22.54 4.38
C ALA A 85 -11.24 23.41 4.50
N GLN A 86 -10.78 23.70 5.72
CA GLN A 86 -9.60 24.53 5.96
C GLN A 86 -8.33 23.89 5.39
N MET A 87 -8.03 22.66 5.79
CA MET A 87 -6.88 21.90 5.29
C MET A 87 -6.97 21.70 3.76
N LEU A 88 -8.14 21.30 3.25
CA LEU A 88 -8.30 21.09 1.81
C LEU A 88 -8.09 22.38 0.99
N ASN A 89 -8.53 23.54 1.51
CA ASN A 89 -8.24 24.83 0.89
C ASN A 89 -6.74 25.16 0.92
N GLN A 90 -6.04 24.84 2.00
CA GLN A 90 -4.59 25.04 2.11
C GLN A 90 -3.84 24.17 1.10
N ILE A 91 -4.18 22.87 1.01
CA ILE A 91 -3.61 21.94 0.04
C ILE A 91 -3.91 22.40 -1.39
N GLU A 92 -5.15 22.82 -1.68
CA GLU A 92 -5.55 23.33 -3.00
C GLU A 92 -4.75 24.60 -3.37
N ALA A 93 -4.55 25.52 -2.43
CA ALA A 93 -3.75 26.72 -2.65
C ALA A 93 -2.25 26.42 -2.83
N GLN A 94 -1.71 25.45 -2.09
CA GLN A 94 -0.29 25.09 -2.14
C GLN A 94 0.08 24.29 -3.39
N TYR A 95 -0.73 23.30 -3.75
CA TYR A 95 -0.41 22.33 -4.80
C TYR A 95 -1.20 22.55 -6.09
N GLY A 96 -2.22 23.41 -6.09
CA GLY A 96 -3.09 23.65 -7.25
C GLY A 96 -4.01 22.47 -7.61
N VAL A 97 -4.13 21.47 -6.72
CA VAL A 97 -4.98 20.30 -6.91
C VAL A 97 -6.35 20.55 -6.31
N SER A 98 -7.41 20.34 -7.08
CA SER A 98 -8.75 20.65 -6.60
C SER A 98 -9.14 19.79 -5.39
N LYS A 99 -9.66 20.41 -4.33
CA LYS A 99 -10.17 19.71 -3.15
C LYS A 99 -11.28 18.71 -3.47
N PHE A 100 -12.09 18.98 -4.49
CA PHE A 100 -13.13 18.05 -4.94
C PHE A 100 -12.52 16.78 -5.54
N ALA A 101 -11.42 16.90 -6.27
CA ALA A 101 -10.69 15.76 -6.82
C ALA A 101 -10.03 14.94 -5.70
N LEU A 102 -9.44 15.60 -4.69
CA LEU A 102 -8.85 14.93 -3.53
C LEU A 102 -9.88 14.10 -2.75
N ILE A 103 -11.04 14.69 -2.43
CA ILE A 103 -12.14 13.99 -1.75
C ILE A 103 -12.66 12.83 -2.62
N ALA A 104 -12.87 13.05 -3.91
CA ALA A 104 -13.34 11.99 -4.80
C ALA A 104 -12.34 10.82 -4.87
N PHE A 105 -11.05 11.12 -4.96
CA PHE A 105 -9.98 10.13 -4.98
C PHE A 105 -9.95 9.31 -3.67
N TRP A 106 -9.94 9.98 -2.52
CA TRP A 106 -9.98 9.31 -1.21
C TRP A 106 -11.20 8.39 -1.03
N GLY A 107 -12.37 8.85 -1.49
CA GLY A 107 -13.59 8.06 -1.48
C GLY A 107 -13.53 6.84 -2.41
N MET A 108 -12.85 6.97 -3.55
CA MET A 108 -12.70 5.89 -4.54
C MET A 108 -11.73 4.81 -4.10
N GLU A 109 -10.61 5.22 -3.49
CA GLU A 109 -9.55 4.31 -3.03
C GLU A 109 -9.97 3.52 -1.79
N THR A 110 -10.38 4.20 -0.73
CA THR A 110 -10.52 3.56 0.60
C THR A 110 -11.86 3.78 1.27
N GLN A 111 -12.84 4.31 0.54
CA GLN A 111 -14.12 4.75 1.11
C GLN A 111 -13.88 5.73 2.27
N TYR A 112 -12.97 6.69 2.06
CA TYR A 112 -12.58 7.67 3.06
C TYR A 112 -11.92 7.02 4.30
N GLY A 113 -10.95 6.14 4.06
CA GLY A 113 -10.16 5.47 5.11
C GLY A 113 -10.83 4.25 5.76
N ARG A 114 -12.11 3.98 5.47
CA ARG A 114 -12.83 2.82 6.07
C ARG A 114 -12.32 1.47 5.59
N ASN A 115 -11.72 1.41 4.41
CA ASN A 115 -11.15 0.20 3.83
C ASN A 115 -9.80 0.48 3.19
N GLN A 116 -8.73 0.41 3.98
CA GLN A 116 -7.35 0.57 3.50
C GLN A 116 -6.69 -0.76 3.11
N GLY A 117 -7.43 -1.88 3.22
CA GLY A 117 -6.90 -3.22 3.13
C GLY A 117 -6.44 -3.78 4.48
N LYS A 118 -6.20 -5.09 4.52
CA LYS A 118 -5.87 -5.84 5.74
C LYS A 118 -4.73 -6.84 5.54
N LEU A 119 -4.24 -6.97 4.31
CA LEU A 119 -3.18 -7.92 3.99
C LEU A 119 -1.85 -7.33 4.41
N ASP A 120 -0.95 -8.20 4.84
CA ASP A 120 0.43 -7.82 5.12
C ASP A 120 1.12 -7.41 3.81
N VAL A 121 1.55 -6.15 3.72
CA VAL A 121 2.10 -5.59 2.48
C VAL A 121 3.44 -6.23 2.12
N LEU A 122 4.33 -6.46 3.10
CA LEU A 122 5.61 -7.13 2.84
C LEU A 122 5.40 -8.53 2.28
N SER A 123 4.53 -9.32 2.92
CA SER A 123 4.19 -10.67 2.47
C SER A 123 3.54 -10.68 1.09
N SER A 124 2.67 -9.72 0.81
CA SER A 124 2.01 -9.57 -0.48
C SER A 124 3.01 -9.24 -1.59
N LEU A 125 3.85 -8.22 -1.36
CA LEU A 125 4.88 -7.80 -2.31
C LEU A 125 5.95 -8.88 -2.52
N ALA A 126 6.38 -9.57 -1.46
CA ALA A 126 7.31 -10.69 -1.55
C ALA A 126 6.74 -11.85 -2.37
N THR A 127 5.47 -12.19 -2.16
CA THR A 127 4.79 -13.22 -2.94
C THR A 127 4.76 -12.86 -4.42
N LEU A 128 4.43 -11.61 -4.75
CA LEU A 128 4.38 -11.11 -6.13
C LEU A 128 5.78 -10.94 -6.77
N ALA A 129 6.79 -10.57 -5.99
CA ALA A 129 8.17 -10.48 -6.43
C ALA A 129 8.78 -11.86 -6.70
N TYR A 130 8.33 -12.89 -5.98
CA TYR A 130 8.79 -14.26 -6.14
C TYR A 130 8.16 -14.97 -7.35
N GLU A 131 6.83 -14.94 -7.50
CA GLU A 131 6.13 -15.73 -8.53
C GLU A 131 5.00 -14.96 -9.26
N GLY A 132 4.88 -13.65 -9.04
CA GLY A 132 3.89 -12.82 -9.72
C GLY A 132 4.24 -12.57 -11.20
N ARG A 133 3.27 -12.06 -11.98
CA ARG A 133 3.50 -11.76 -13.42
C ARG A 133 4.45 -10.58 -13.67
N ARG A 134 4.66 -9.72 -12.67
CA ARG A 134 5.46 -8.49 -12.75
C ARG A 134 6.54 -8.49 -11.66
N THR A 135 7.29 -9.57 -11.54
CA THR A 135 8.28 -9.81 -10.46
C THR A 135 9.18 -8.61 -10.21
N ASP A 136 9.80 -8.03 -11.24
CA ASP A 136 10.78 -6.95 -11.09
C ASP A 136 10.14 -5.66 -10.55
N PHE A 137 8.91 -5.36 -10.98
CA PHE A 137 8.17 -4.22 -10.44
C PHE A 137 7.89 -4.40 -8.96
N PHE A 138 7.37 -5.56 -8.55
CA PHE A 138 7.04 -5.82 -7.15
C PHE A 138 8.27 -5.99 -6.27
N ARG A 139 9.39 -6.46 -6.83
CA ARG A 139 10.69 -6.49 -6.14
C ARG A 139 11.15 -5.08 -5.78
N GLY A 140 11.03 -4.12 -6.71
CA GLY A 140 11.30 -2.70 -6.42
C GLY A 140 10.40 -2.15 -5.31
N GLN A 141 9.09 -2.43 -5.38
CA GLN A 141 8.14 -2.01 -4.34
C GLN A 141 8.45 -2.64 -2.97
N LEU A 142 8.89 -3.90 -2.95
CA LEU A 142 9.27 -4.59 -1.71
C LEU A 142 10.47 -3.94 -1.05
N LEU A 143 11.51 -3.60 -1.82
CA LEU A 143 12.68 -2.90 -1.30
C LEU A 143 12.31 -1.51 -0.77
N ASP A 144 11.42 -0.77 -1.46
CA ASP A 144 10.93 0.51 -0.95
C ASP A 144 10.06 0.35 0.31
N ALA A 145 9.25 -0.70 0.41
CA ALA A 145 8.48 -0.99 1.63
C ALA A 145 9.39 -1.30 2.83
N MET A 146 10.46 -2.07 2.60
CA MET A 146 11.48 -2.32 3.63
C MET A 146 12.18 -1.02 4.03
N ARG A 147 12.47 -0.13 3.07
CA ARG A 147 13.07 1.19 3.35
C ARG A 147 12.13 2.11 4.13
N MET A 148 10.81 2.04 3.91
CA MET A 148 9.83 2.77 4.72
C MET A 148 9.91 2.36 6.20
N ILE A 149 10.10 1.07 6.48
CA ILE A 149 10.26 0.55 7.84
C ILE A 149 11.61 0.96 8.42
N ASP A 150 12.70 0.87 7.65
CA ASP A 150 14.05 1.27 8.07
C ASP A 150 14.11 2.75 8.47
N ASN A 151 13.40 3.59 7.71
CA ASN A 151 13.22 5.03 7.99
C ASN A 151 12.21 5.32 9.10
N ARG A 152 11.59 4.29 9.70
CA ARG A 152 10.61 4.38 10.79
C ARG A 152 9.34 5.15 10.44
N HIS A 153 8.97 5.22 9.16
CA HIS A 153 7.69 5.80 8.74
C HIS A 153 6.50 4.93 9.14
N VAL A 154 6.73 3.63 9.31
CA VAL A 154 5.71 2.63 9.64
C VAL A 154 6.39 1.44 10.29
N THR A 155 5.72 0.79 11.25
CA THR A 155 6.23 -0.47 11.81
C THR A 155 5.88 -1.65 10.91
N ILE A 156 6.66 -2.73 11.01
CA ILE A 156 6.43 -3.93 10.20
C ILE A 156 5.02 -4.50 10.35
N ASP A 157 4.49 -4.49 11.57
CA ASP A 157 3.14 -4.98 11.88
C ASP A 157 2.04 -4.04 11.40
N ALA A 158 2.29 -2.73 11.36
CA ALA A 158 1.32 -1.73 10.94
C ALA A 158 1.20 -1.61 9.41
N LEU A 159 2.15 -2.16 8.65
CA LEU A 159 2.16 -2.08 7.19
C LEU A 159 1.15 -3.05 6.55
N LYS A 160 -0.13 -2.71 6.69
CA LYS A 160 -1.29 -3.44 6.14
C LYS A 160 -1.92 -2.67 4.98
N GLY A 161 -2.33 -3.39 3.94
CA GLY A 161 -2.78 -2.78 2.70
C GLY A 161 -3.54 -3.71 1.77
N SER A 162 -3.59 -3.34 0.50
CA SER A 162 -4.16 -4.17 -0.57
C SER A 162 -3.26 -5.36 -0.90
N TRP A 163 -3.83 -6.34 -1.62
CA TRP A 163 -3.09 -7.52 -2.09
C TRP A 163 -1.91 -7.17 -3.02
N ALA A 164 -1.97 -6.00 -3.67
CA ALA A 164 -0.92 -5.54 -4.57
C ALA A 164 0.13 -4.69 -3.84
N GLY A 165 0.00 -4.49 -2.52
CA GLY A 165 0.93 -3.73 -1.70
C GLY A 165 0.66 -2.22 -1.63
N ALA A 166 -0.53 -1.77 -2.05
CA ALA A 166 -0.94 -0.38 -1.87
C ALA A 166 -1.35 -0.10 -0.42
N TYR A 167 -0.91 1.04 0.14
CA TYR A 167 -0.95 1.33 1.57
C TYR A 167 -1.64 2.67 1.88
N GLY A 168 -2.35 2.71 3.02
CA GLY A 168 -2.95 3.91 3.59
C GLY A 168 -4.18 4.45 2.85
N ASN A 169 -4.60 5.66 3.22
CA ASN A 169 -5.82 6.32 2.74
C ASN A 169 -5.87 6.51 1.23
N MET A 170 -4.72 6.76 0.61
CA MET A 170 -4.59 7.07 -0.82
C MET A 170 -4.06 5.90 -1.63
N GLN A 171 -3.95 4.70 -1.02
CA GLN A 171 -3.45 3.48 -1.66
C GLN A 171 -2.12 3.72 -2.40
N PHE A 172 -1.16 4.34 -1.70
CA PHE A 172 0.15 4.57 -2.27
C PHE A 172 0.91 3.25 -2.38
N MET A 173 1.49 3.02 -3.54
CA MET A 173 2.55 2.04 -3.68
C MET A 173 3.78 2.52 -2.90
N PRO A 174 4.62 1.63 -2.34
CA PRO A 174 5.81 2.02 -1.58
C PRO A 174 6.73 3.02 -2.28
N THR A 175 7.00 2.86 -3.58
CA THR A 175 7.79 3.85 -4.33
C THR A 175 7.10 5.22 -4.38
N THR A 176 5.78 5.26 -4.56
CA THR A 176 5.00 6.51 -4.54
C THR A 176 5.10 7.18 -3.17
N PHE A 177 5.03 6.40 -2.09
CA PHE A 177 5.24 6.91 -0.73
C PHE A 177 6.62 7.55 -0.61
N MET A 178 7.68 6.82 -0.99
CA MET A 178 9.06 7.31 -0.88
C MET A 178 9.33 8.59 -1.69
N LEU A 179 8.64 8.77 -2.81
CA LEU A 179 8.84 9.92 -3.70
C LEU A 179 7.99 11.14 -3.35
N TYR A 180 6.77 10.92 -2.85
CA TYR A 180 5.74 11.97 -2.82
C TYR A 180 5.00 12.12 -1.49
N ALA A 181 5.12 11.17 -0.56
CA ALA A 181 4.49 11.34 0.74
C ALA A 181 5.18 12.48 1.50
N VAL A 182 4.37 13.30 2.17
CA VAL A 182 4.82 14.47 2.92
C VAL A 182 4.28 14.40 4.33
N ASP A 183 5.06 14.90 5.28
CA ASP A 183 4.58 15.14 6.64
C ASP A 183 3.66 16.37 6.58
N GLY A 184 2.36 16.11 6.62
CA GLY A 184 1.32 17.13 6.54
C GLY A 184 1.14 17.91 7.85
N ASP A 185 1.54 17.32 9.00
CA ASP A 185 1.37 17.87 10.35
C ASP A 185 2.62 18.36 11.02
N SER A 186 3.76 18.23 10.35
CA SER A 186 5.05 18.64 10.89
C SER A 186 5.34 18.01 12.26
N ASP A 187 4.78 16.83 12.54
CA ASP A 187 5.06 16.08 13.76
C ASP A 187 6.36 15.27 13.67
N GLY A 188 6.97 15.25 12.48
CA GLY A 188 8.21 14.55 12.16
C GLY A 188 7.98 13.15 11.59
N ASN A 189 6.72 12.72 11.42
CA ASN A 189 6.35 11.43 10.86
C ASN A 189 5.44 11.58 9.63
N ILE A 190 5.62 10.70 8.65
CA ILE A 190 4.79 10.64 7.45
C ILE A 190 3.80 9.49 7.62
N ASP A 191 2.59 9.78 8.13
CA ASP A 191 1.55 8.78 8.35
C ASP A 191 0.39 8.91 7.35
N VAL A 192 0.50 8.21 6.22
CA VAL A 192 -0.57 8.18 5.19
C VAL A 192 -1.76 7.29 5.55
N ALA A 193 -1.67 6.51 6.63
CA ALA A 193 -2.72 5.58 7.06
C ALA A 193 -3.67 6.20 8.08
N ASN A 194 -3.14 6.96 9.04
CA ASN A 194 -3.95 7.50 10.14
C ASN A 194 -3.98 9.03 10.16
N SER A 195 -2.96 9.71 9.62
CA SER A 195 -3.02 11.16 9.48
C SER A 195 -3.72 11.54 8.18
N LEU A 196 -4.63 12.50 8.28
CA LEU A 196 -5.28 13.13 7.13
C LEU A 196 -4.83 14.58 6.96
N VAL A 197 -4.10 15.13 7.94
CA VAL A 197 -4.11 16.58 8.24
C VAL A 197 -2.95 17.00 9.13
N ALA A 198 -2.66 18.29 9.05
CA ALA A 198 -1.74 19.03 9.87
C ALA A 198 -2.00 19.09 11.40
N ARG A 199 -0.96 19.31 12.22
CA ARG A 199 -1.06 19.92 13.56
C ARG A 199 -1.40 21.39 13.32
N GLU A 200 -2.58 21.82 13.74
CA GLU A 200 -2.86 23.25 13.86
C GLU A 200 -1.95 23.89 14.93
N PHE A 201 -1.55 25.14 14.68
CA PHE A 201 -0.69 25.97 15.52
C PHE A 201 -1.27 26.27 16.91
#